data_AF-A0A8T5S0B1-F1
#
_entry.id   AF-A0A8T5S0B1-F1
#
_cell.length_a   1.000
_cell.length_b   1.000
_cell.length_c   1.000
_cell.angle_alpha   90.00
_cell.angle_beta   90.00
_cell.angle_gamma   90.00
#
_symmetry.space_group_name_H-M   'P 1'
#
loop_
_entity.id
_entity.type
_entity.pdbx_description
1 polymer ?
#
loop_
_entity_poly.entity_id
_entity_poly.type
_entity_poly.pdbx_seq_one_letter_code
_entity_poly.pdbx_strand_id
1 'polypeptide(L)' 'NLTIAQLIEKLHFETLSVEDLKIIINEIVNKSSKIIKEREMRSIGPLMGEVMEKVRGKIDGEIVSKELKIQISNKLKEMK' A
#
# COMPACT_ATOMS: atom_id res chain seq x y z
N ASN A 1 -33.32 12.62 -5.00
CA ASN A 1 -32.62 12.77 -3.71
C ASN A 1 -31.86 11.49 -3.41
N LEU A 2 -30.53 11.56 -3.28
CA LEU A 2 -29.72 10.43 -2.81
C LEU A 2 -30.05 10.16 -1.35
N THR A 3 -30.06 8.89 -0.95
CA THR A 3 -30.19 8.58 0.48
C THR A 3 -28.92 8.98 1.22
N ILE A 4 -29.03 9.24 2.52
CA ILE A 4 -27.87 9.56 3.37
C ILE A 4 -26.82 8.44 3.30
N ALA A 5 -27.24 7.17 3.20
CA ALA A 5 -26.35 6.03 3.03
C ALA A 5 -25.55 6.08 1.71
N GLN A 6 -26.20 6.45 0.59
CA GLN A 6 -25.54 6.61 -0.70
C GLN A 6 -24.60 7.83 -0.74
N LEU A 7 -24.92 8.86 0.03
CA LEU A 7 -24.05 10.04 0.18
C LEU A 7 -22.80 9.70 1.00
N ILE A 8 -22.95 8.89 2.05
CA ILE A 8 -21.86 8.35 2.87
C ILE A 8 -20.96 7.41 2.04
N GLU A 9 -21.53 6.56 1.19
CA GLU A 9 -20.76 5.73 0.24
C GLU A 9 -19.98 6.57 -0.79
N LYS A 10 -20.55 7.70 -1.23
CA LYS A 10 -19.87 8.68 -2.09
C LYS A 10 -18.74 9.44 -1.39
N LEU A 11 -18.86 9.70 -0.08
CA LEU A 11 -17.82 10.31 0.74
C LEU A 11 -16.69 9.33 1.08
N HIS A 12 -16.91 8.02 0.99
CA HIS A 12 -15.88 6.99 1.19
C HIS A 12 -14.89 6.81 0.03
N PHE A 13 -15.06 7.49 -1.10
CA PHE A 13 -14.04 7.60 -2.15
C PHE A 13 -13.22 8.89 -2.01
N GLU A 14 -12.66 9.12 -0.82
CA GLU A 14 -11.51 10.02 -0.72
C GLU A 14 -10.37 9.36 -1.51
N THR A 15 -10.06 9.94 -2.68
CA THR A 15 -8.92 9.53 -3.49
C THR A 15 -7.68 9.68 -2.63
N LEU A 16 -7.04 8.57 -2.28
CA LEU A 16 -5.80 8.59 -1.53
C LEU A 16 -4.71 9.22 -2.40
N SER A 17 -3.96 10.17 -1.85
CA SER A 17 -2.82 10.76 -2.57
C SER A 17 -1.68 9.75 -2.70
N VAL A 18 -0.78 9.97 -3.67
CA VAL A 18 0.42 9.13 -3.82
C VAL A 18 1.35 9.30 -2.60
N GLU A 19 1.40 10.49 -2.01
CA GLU A 19 2.18 10.78 -0.81
C GLU A 19 1.66 10.01 0.42
N ASP A 20 0.35 9.95 0.61
CA ASP A 20 -0.24 9.17 1.70
C ASP A 20 -0.03 7.67 1.49
N LEU A 21 -0.16 7.20 0.24
CA LEU A 21 0.17 5.82 -0.12
C LEU A 21 1.61 5.48 0.24
N LYS A 22 2.56 6.38 -0.05
CA LYS A 22 3.98 6.18 0.26
C LYS A 22 4.21 6.01 1.76
N ILE A 23 3.55 6.82 2.59
CA ILE A 23 3.63 6.72 4.05
C ILE A 23 3.10 5.36 4.53
N ILE A 24 1.92 4.94 4.04
CA ILE A 24 1.30 3.66 4.40
C ILE A 24 2.22 2.48 4.03
N ILE A 25 2.77 2.49 2.81
CA ILE A 25 3.67 1.43 2.35
C ILE A 25 4.96 1.42 3.19
N ASN A 26 5.50 2.59 3.54
CA ASN A 26 6.74 2.69 4.32
C ASN A 26 6.59 2.06 5.70
N GLU A 27 5.47 2.31 6.38
CA GLU A 27 5.16 1.69 7.65
C GLU A 27 5.08 0.16 7.57
N ILE A 28 4.41 -0.36 6.54
CA ILE A 28 4.27 -1.81 6.30
C ILE A 28 5.64 -2.42 6.03
N VAL A 29 6.42 -1.82 5.12
CA VAL A 29 7.76 -2.29 4.74
C VAL A 29 8.69 -2.32 5.95
N ASN A 30 8.67 -1.29 6.80
CA ASN A 30 9.49 -1.26 8.00
C ASN A 30 9.12 -2.34 9.02
N LYS A 31 7.81 -2.55 9.27
CA LYS A 31 7.31 -3.63 10.15
C LYS A 31 7.63 -5.02 9.59
N SER A 32 7.71 -5.15 8.27
CA SER A 32 7.97 -6.38 7.53
C SER A 32 9.45 -6.64 7.24
N SER A 33 10.38 -6.02 7.96
CA SER A 33 11.82 -6.15 7.71
C SER A 33 12.33 -7.60 7.71
N LYS A 34 11.78 -8.48 8.58
CA LYS A 34 12.16 -9.90 8.62
C LYS A 34 11.76 -10.65 7.35
N ILE A 35 10.50 -10.54 6.92
CA ILE A 35 10.01 -11.23 5.72
C ILE A 35 10.66 -10.67 4.45
N ILE A 36 10.95 -9.37 4.40
CA ILE A 36 11.69 -8.75 3.29
C ILE A 36 13.12 -9.30 3.23
N LYS A 37 13.81 -9.42 4.38
CA LYS A 37 15.16 -9.99 4.42
C LYS A 37 15.20 -11.45 3.97
N GLU A 38 14.21 -12.25 4.37
CA GLU A 38 14.17 -13.69 4.05
C GLU A 38 13.69 -13.99 2.62
N ARG A 39 12.74 -13.19 2.10
CA ARG A 39 12.07 -13.45 0.81
C ARG A 39 12.49 -12.50 -0.30
N GLU A 40 13.19 -11.43 0.02
CA GLU A 40 13.58 -10.36 -0.89
C GLU A 40 12.39 -9.85 -1.70
N MET A 41 12.51 -9.73 -3.03
CA MET A 41 11.43 -9.31 -3.90
C MET A 41 10.23 -10.26 -3.91
N ARG A 42 10.38 -11.53 -3.47
CA ARG A 42 9.24 -12.46 -3.33
C ARG A 42 8.31 -12.08 -2.16
N SER A 43 8.71 -11.11 -1.32
CA SER A 43 7.83 -10.53 -0.29
C SER A 43 6.71 -9.65 -0.87
N ILE A 44 6.78 -9.24 -2.14
CA ILE A 44 5.77 -8.38 -2.76
C ILE A 44 4.36 -8.96 -2.64
N GLY A 45 4.17 -10.25 -2.95
CA GLY A 45 2.84 -10.88 -2.89
C GLY A 45 2.18 -10.78 -1.51
N PRO A 46 2.84 -11.28 -0.45
CA PRO A 46 2.36 -11.12 0.93
C PRO A 46 2.11 -9.66 1.33
N LEU A 47 3.05 -8.75 1.08
CA LEU A 47 2.92 -7.34 1.48
C LEU A 47 1.85 -6.61 0.67
N MET A 48 1.62 -7.02 -0.58
CA MET A 48 0.55 -6.47 -1.41
C MET A 48 -0.83 -6.74 -0.78
N GLY A 49 -1.02 -7.91 -0.18
CA GLY A 49 -2.23 -8.20 0.59
C GLY A 49 -2.46 -7.18 1.71
N GLU A 50 -1.43 -6.97 2.53
CA GLU A 50 -1.46 -6.03 3.67
C GLU A 50 -1.68 -4.57 3.24
N VAL A 51 -1.05 -4.13 2.14
CA VAL A 51 -1.27 -2.79 1.60
C VAL A 51 -2.70 -2.65 1.06
N MET A 52 -3.17 -3.63 0.30
CA MET A 52 -4.50 -3.60 -0.33
C MET A 52 -5.64 -3.61 0.68
N GLU A 53 -5.48 -4.24 1.85
CA GLU A 53 -6.45 -4.13 2.95
C GLU A 53 -6.69 -2.69 3.39
N LYS A 54 -5.69 -1.80 3.26
CA LYS A 54 -5.78 -0.40 3.70
C LYS A 54 -6.26 0.54 2.59
N VAL A 55 -5.88 0.28 1.34
CA VAL A 55 -5.95 1.27 0.24
C VAL A 55 -6.87 0.87 -0.92
N ARG A 56 -7.38 -0.38 -0.97
CA ARG A 56 -8.28 -0.83 -2.04
C ARG A 56 -9.50 0.09 -2.16
N GLY A 57 -9.84 0.44 -3.40
CA GLY A 57 -10.96 1.32 -3.71
C GLY A 57 -10.64 2.81 -3.54
N LYS A 58 -9.46 3.17 -2.99
CA LYS A 58 -9.05 4.56 -2.76
C LYS A 58 -7.97 5.04 -3.72
N ILE A 59 -7.23 4.13 -4.34
CA ILE A 59 -6.15 4.40 -5.30
C ILE A 59 -5.99 3.25 -6.31
N ASP A 60 -5.46 3.57 -7.49
CA ASP A 60 -5.17 2.59 -8.54
C ASP A 60 -4.17 1.52 -8.05
N GLY A 61 -4.52 0.25 -8.24
CA GLY A 61 -3.69 -0.86 -7.79
C GLY A 61 -2.35 -0.99 -8.52
N GLU A 62 -2.21 -0.44 -9.73
CA GLU A 62 -0.94 -0.35 -10.43
C GLU A 62 0.01 0.64 -9.73
N ILE A 63 -0.53 1.79 -9.27
CA ILE A 63 0.25 2.77 -8.49
C ILE A 63 0.72 2.13 -7.19
N VAL A 64 -0.16 1.39 -6.50
CA VAL A 64 0.19 0.64 -5.28
C VAL A 64 1.31 -0.37 -5.55
N SER A 65 1.16 -1.17 -6.62
CA SER A 65 2.15 -2.18 -7.01
C SER A 65 3.52 -1.57 -7.28
N LYS A 66 3.54 -0.46 -8.02
CA LYS A 66 4.76 0.27 -8.38
C LYS A 66 5.46 0.81 -7.13
N GLU A 67 4.72 1.51 -6.27
CA GLU A 67 5.29 2.13 -5.07
C GLU A 67 5.80 1.07 -4.08
N LEU A 68 5.04 -0.03 -3.89
CA LEU A 68 5.46 -1.13 -3.02
C LEU A 68 6.77 -1.77 -3.51
N LYS A 69 6.91 -2.01 -4.82
CA LYS A 69 8.14 -2.54 -5.42
C LYS A 69 9.34 -1.63 -5.17
N ILE A 70 9.16 -0.32 -5.36
CA ILE A 70 10.21 0.68 -5.14
C ILE A 70 10.68 0.64 -3.68
N GLN A 71 9.75 0.66 -2.73
CA GLN A 71 10.10 0.70 -1.31
C GLN A 71 10.73 -0.60 -0.80
N ILE A 72 10.25 -1.77 -1.24
CA ILE A 72 10.92 -3.05 -0.93
C ILE A 72 12.34 -3.06 -1.50
N SER A 73 12.53 -2.59 -2.75
CA SER A 73 13.86 -2.53 -3.36
C SER A 73 14.80 -1.60 -2.59
N ASN A 74 14.31 -0.43 -2.17
CA ASN A 74 15.09 0.51 -1.36
C ASN A 74 15.42 -0.09 0.01
N LYS A 75 14.45 -0.73 0.66
CA LYS A 75 14.67 -1.39 1.95
C LYS A 75 15.74 -2.47 1.87
N LEU A 76 15.75 -3.27 0.80
CA LEU A 76 16.79 -4.27 0.56
C LEU A 76 18.17 -3.65 0.32
N LYS A 77 18.25 -2.47 -0.30
CA LYS A 77 19.52 -1.74 -0.46
C LYS A 77 20.03 -1.18 0.88
N GLU A 78 19.14 -0.69 1.75
CA GLU A 78 19.49 -0.22 3.11
C GLU A 78 19.97 -1.33 4.03
N MET A 79 19.58 -2.59 3.77
CA MET A 79 19.97 -3.76 4.57
C MET A 79 21.33 -4.36 4.17
N LYS A 80 21.92 -3.92 3.05
CA LYS A 80 23.23 -4.36 2.58
C LYS A 80 24.33 -3.51 3.21
#